data_AF-A0A1E4EPB2-F1
#
_entry.id   AF-A0A1E4EPB2-F1
#
_cell.length_a   1.000
_cell.length_b   1.000
_cell.length_c   1.000
_cell.angle_alpha   90.00
_cell.angle_beta   90.00
_cell.angle_gamma   90.00
#
_symmetry.space_group_name_H-M   'P 1'
#
loop_
_entity.id
_entity.type
_entity.pdbx_description
1 polymer ?
#
loop_
_entity_poly.entity_id
_entity_poly.type
_entity_poly.pdbx_seq_one_letter_code
_entity_poly.pdbx_strand_id
1 'polypeptide(L)'
;MIVLLGVLAQPPMLDALSLDGTPVTISGALRGGRRAGITRDGWPALVASAGSVAGVAVAMNDALARYAAVMGLTARDWHGQAVLGVAAEGTGRDGAAAPDHVALAAEIARQILAAGPDVDPALLAWRLPMTGIWASSRIRAQAMAPSGQGVVAKRPAQAIRTLARSQPFTGYFGVERRDLTHELHLGGQTPSMTREAFLMGDAAVLLPWDPVRDRVLVIEQFRFAPAMRGDPQPWLLEPVAGRVDAGETPEAAILREAREEADLTITRLFPAFHAYPSPGAVCEFLYQYVGIADLPDGSAGIHGLDGEAEDIRGHLMDRARLSALVDAGQISNGPLATLSLWLDGRVERLRGQLGLPLQAGGV
;
A
#
# COMPACT_ATOMS: atom_id res chain seq x y z
N MET A 1 23.26 0.89 28.29
CA MET A 1 22.98 -0.06 27.20
C MET A 1 21.54 -0.52 27.33
N ILE A 2 20.84 -0.69 26.22
CA ILE A 2 19.47 -1.24 26.17
C ILE A 2 19.50 -2.50 25.31
N VAL A 3 18.72 -3.52 25.67
CA VAL A 3 18.62 -4.77 24.92
C VAL A 3 17.40 -4.70 24.00
N LEU A 4 17.63 -4.73 22.70
CA LEU A 4 16.57 -4.83 21.70
C LEU A 4 16.14 -6.29 21.55
N LEU A 5 14.84 -6.52 21.42
CA LEU A 5 14.24 -7.84 21.24
C LEU A 5 13.32 -7.88 20.03
N GLY A 6 13.03 -9.10 19.55
CA GLY A 6 12.07 -9.34 18.47
C GLY A 6 12.48 -8.66 17.16
N VAL A 7 11.56 -7.92 16.54
CA VAL A 7 11.79 -7.22 15.27
C VAL A 7 12.91 -6.17 15.40
N LEU A 8 12.99 -5.44 16.53
CA LEU A 8 14.03 -4.42 16.73
C LEU A 8 15.46 -4.96 16.72
N ALA A 9 15.63 -6.23 17.11
CA ALA A 9 16.94 -6.88 17.17
C ALA A 9 17.41 -7.40 15.80
N GLN A 10 16.59 -7.29 14.76
CA GLN A 10 16.90 -7.85 13.45
C GLN A 10 17.83 -6.93 12.64
N PRO A 11 18.76 -7.48 11.83
CA PRO A 11 19.73 -6.69 11.09
C PRO A 11 19.14 -5.54 10.25
N PRO A 12 18.03 -5.71 9.51
CA PRO A 12 17.43 -4.60 8.75
C PRO A 12 16.95 -3.44 9.63
N MET A 13 16.51 -3.71 10.85
CA MET A 13 16.11 -2.68 11.81
C MET A 13 17.33 -1.96 12.39
N LEU A 14 18.39 -2.71 12.72
CA LEU A 14 19.64 -2.12 13.20
C LEU A 14 20.25 -1.18 12.15
N ASP A 15 20.27 -1.60 10.89
CA ASP A 15 20.67 -0.78 9.73
C ASP A 15 19.80 0.48 9.61
N ALA A 16 18.47 0.32 9.60
CA ALA A 16 17.55 1.43 9.48
C ALA A 16 17.68 2.48 10.61
N LEU A 17 18.10 2.05 11.81
CA LEU A 17 18.26 2.90 12.99
C LEU A 17 19.72 3.33 13.23
N SER A 18 20.65 2.98 12.34
CA SER A 18 22.09 3.23 12.48
C SER A 18 22.64 2.75 13.83
N LEU A 19 22.35 1.50 14.19
CA LEU A 19 22.73 0.89 15.45
C LEU A 19 23.78 -0.19 15.26
N ASP A 20 24.86 -0.07 16.02
CA ASP A 20 25.80 -1.15 16.28
C ASP A 20 25.47 -1.81 17.62
N GLY A 21 25.57 -3.13 17.69
CA GLY A 21 25.24 -3.85 18.91
C GLY A 21 25.90 -5.21 19.04
N THR A 22 25.91 -5.71 20.27
CA THR A 22 26.45 -7.04 20.60
C THR A 22 25.30 -8.02 20.80
N PRO A 23 25.31 -9.20 20.16
CA PRO A 23 24.34 -10.25 20.43
C PRO A 23 24.32 -10.62 21.91
N VAL A 24 23.12 -10.74 22.47
CA VAL A 24 22.90 -11.16 23.85
C VAL A 24 21.74 -12.15 23.91
N THR A 25 21.67 -12.90 24.99
CA THR A 25 20.58 -13.83 25.26
C THR A 25 20.00 -13.53 26.64
N ILE A 26 18.68 -13.43 26.73
CA ILE A 26 17.96 -13.21 27.99
C ILE A 26 16.98 -14.37 28.25
N SER A 27 16.60 -14.59 29.51
CA SER A 27 15.58 -15.58 29.87
C SER A 27 14.17 -15.09 29.53
N GLY A 28 13.30 -15.98 29.04
CA GLY A 28 11.91 -15.67 28.74
C GLY A 28 11.43 -16.22 27.40
N ALA A 29 10.25 -15.80 26.98
CA ALA A 29 9.69 -16.07 25.65
C ALA A 29 8.92 -14.85 25.14
N LEU A 30 8.90 -14.64 23.82
CA LEU A 30 8.05 -13.63 23.19
C LEU A 30 6.70 -14.22 22.81
N ARG A 31 5.61 -13.52 23.10
CA ARG A 31 4.24 -13.89 22.72
C ARG A 31 3.56 -12.79 21.90
N GLY A 32 2.81 -13.18 20.87
CA GLY A 32 2.25 -12.27 19.88
C GLY A 32 3.31 -11.60 18.99
N GLY A 33 3.03 -10.38 18.52
CA GLY A 33 4.03 -9.56 17.80
C GLY A 33 3.91 -9.53 16.27
N ARG A 34 2.83 -10.07 15.69
CA ARG A 34 2.66 -10.13 14.22
C ARG A 34 2.62 -8.79 13.50
N ARG A 35 2.37 -7.70 14.25
CA ARG A 35 2.37 -6.32 13.71
C ARG A 35 3.48 -5.46 14.31
N ALA A 36 4.46 -6.07 14.97
CA ALA A 36 5.57 -5.35 15.61
C ALA A 36 6.33 -4.53 14.58
N GLY A 37 6.54 -3.24 14.86
CA GLY A 37 7.17 -2.35 13.89
C GLY A 37 6.25 -1.82 12.77
N ILE A 38 4.98 -2.27 12.71
CA ILE A 38 3.95 -1.76 11.77
C ILE A 38 2.95 -0.88 12.51
N THR A 39 2.43 -1.34 13.66
CA THR A 39 1.48 -0.59 14.50
C THR A 39 1.99 -0.44 15.93
N ARG A 40 1.48 0.56 16.66
CA ARG A 40 1.88 0.86 18.05
C ARG A 40 1.48 -0.22 19.04
N ASP A 41 0.39 -0.92 18.78
CA ASP A 41 -0.17 -2.01 19.58
C ASP A 41 0.31 -3.39 19.13
N GLY A 42 1.15 -3.46 18.10
CA GLY A 42 1.56 -4.69 17.45
C GLY A 42 2.74 -5.42 18.09
N TRP A 43 3.33 -4.89 19.16
CA TRP A 43 4.55 -5.42 19.79
C TRP A 43 4.27 -6.70 20.61
N PRO A 44 5.24 -7.65 20.67
CA PRO A 44 5.08 -8.86 21.49
C PRO A 44 5.21 -8.55 22.99
N ALA A 45 4.63 -9.41 23.84
CA ALA A 45 4.96 -9.42 25.25
C ALA A 45 6.17 -10.32 25.53
N LEU A 46 7.04 -9.87 26.43
CA LEU A 46 8.07 -10.73 27.04
C LEU A 46 7.47 -11.39 28.28
N VAL A 47 7.42 -12.72 28.30
CA VAL A 47 6.88 -13.51 29.42
C VAL A 47 7.95 -14.38 30.05
N ALA A 48 7.82 -14.62 31.35
CA ALA A 48 8.71 -15.51 32.08
C ALA A 48 8.53 -16.95 31.55
N SER A 49 9.64 -17.59 31.20
CA SER A 49 9.67 -18.99 30.78
C SER A 49 11.07 -19.56 31.02
N ALA A 50 11.19 -20.90 30.97
CA ALA A 50 12.49 -21.58 31.01
C ALA A 50 13.28 -21.43 29.69
N GLY A 51 12.69 -20.83 28.66
CA GLY A 51 13.33 -20.56 27.38
C GLY A 51 14.24 -19.34 27.42
N SER A 52 14.81 -19.04 26.26
CA SER A 52 15.64 -17.87 26.04
C SER A 52 15.24 -17.11 24.78
N VAL A 53 15.48 -15.80 24.80
CA VAL A 53 15.21 -14.89 23.68
C VAL A 53 16.53 -14.26 23.26
N ALA A 54 16.85 -14.37 21.98
CA ALA A 54 17.98 -13.66 21.39
C ALA A 54 17.64 -12.16 21.27
N GLY A 55 18.61 -11.31 21.59
CA GLY A 55 18.51 -9.87 21.50
C GLY A 55 19.84 -9.25 21.09
N VAL A 56 19.85 -7.93 20.98
CA VAL A 56 21.05 -7.15 20.65
C VAL A 56 21.17 -6.00 21.63
N ALA A 57 22.28 -5.95 22.37
CA ALA A 57 22.59 -4.85 23.27
C ALA A 57 23.17 -3.68 22.48
N VAL A 58 22.52 -2.51 22.54
CA VAL A 58 22.89 -1.30 21.81
C VAL A 58 23.02 -0.09 22.75
N ALA A 59 23.73 0.93 22.30
CA ALA A 59 23.64 2.27 22.88
C ALA A 59 22.38 2.98 22.34
N MET A 60 21.70 3.76 23.18
CA MET A 60 20.59 4.60 22.72
C MET A 60 21.14 5.74 21.86
N ASN A 61 20.59 5.94 20.67
CA ASN A 61 20.86 7.09 19.81
C ASN A 61 19.55 7.84 19.50
N ASP A 62 19.66 9.01 18.86
CA ASP A 62 18.50 9.84 18.55
C ASP A 62 17.49 9.14 17.60
N ALA A 63 17.99 8.29 16.70
CA ALA A 63 17.16 7.53 15.76
C ALA A 63 16.26 6.52 16.50
N LEU A 64 16.85 5.72 17.40
CA LEU A 64 16.12 4.76 18.23
C LEU A 64 15.15 5.48 19.18
N ALA A 65 15.56 6.59 19.78
CA ALA A 65 14.70 7.38 20.65
C ALA A 65 13.48 7.95 19.90
N ARG A 66 13.68 8.52 18.71
CA ARG A 66 12.61 9.03 17.85
C ARG A 66 11.67 7.91 17.41
N TYR A 67 12.22 6.79 16.94
CA TYR A 67 11.44 5.61 16.55
C TYR A 67 10.60 5.09 17.72
N ALA A 68 11.19 4.95 18.90
CA ALA A 68 10.48 4.49 20.09
C ALA A 68 9.33 5.44 20.48
N ALA A 69 9.55 6.76 20.42
CA ALA A 69 8.52 7.75 20.70
C ALA A 69 7.31 7.64 19.73
N VAL A 70 7.57 7.52 18.43
CA VAL A 70 6.52 7.36 17.40
C VAL A 70 5.78 6.04 17.58
N MET A 71 6.51 4.94 17.83
CA MET A 71 5.94 3.61 18.00
C MET A 71 5.32 3.36 19.38
N GLY A 72 5.39 4.32 20.30
CA GLY A 72 4.88 4.18 21.66
C GLY A 72 5.62 3.15 22.51
N LEU A 73 6.89 2.89 22.19
CA LEU A 73 7.72 1.98 22.94
C LEU A 73 8.39 2.67 24.11
N THR A 74 8.33 2.02 25.28
CA THR A 74 9.07 2.41 26.47
C THR A 74 10.00 1.28 26.89
N ALA A 75 11.18 1.65 27.38
CA ALA A 75 12.11 0.68 27.94
C ALA A 75 11.47 0.03 29.18
N ARG A 76 11.55 -1.30 29.28
CA ARG A 76 11.02 -2.06 30.41
C ARG A 76 12.17 -2.70 31.16
N ASP A 77 12.06 -2.78 32.49
CA ASP A 77 13.01 -3.58 33.28
C ASP A 77 12.64 -5.07 33.15
N TRP A 78 13.65 -5.89 32.85
CA TRP A 78 13.55 -7.34 32.82
C TRP A 78 14.75 -7.93 33.54
N HIS A 79 14.53 -8.37 34.78
CA HIS A 79 15.59 -8.90 35.66
C HIS A 79 16.80 -7.95 35.79
N GLY A 80 16.55 -6.63 35.92
CA GLY A 80 17.61 -5.61 36.03
C GLY A 80 18.24 -5.21 34.69
N GLN A 81 17.72 -5.67 33.56
CA GLN A 81 18.12 -5.23 32.22
C GLN A 81 17.02 -4.39 31.58
N ALA A 82 17.38 -3.22 31.06
CA ALA A 82 16.46 -2.44 30.24
C ALA A 82 16.28 -3.11 28.87
N VAL A 83 15.04 -3.47 28.53
CA VAL A 83 14.66 -4.09 27.25
C VAL A 83 13.72 -3.20 26.44
N LEU A 84 13.81 -3.27 25.11
CA LEU A 84 12.93 -2.56 24.16
C LEU A 84 12.48 -3.49 23.03
N GLY A 85 11.36 -3.16 22.40
CA GLY A 85 10.75 -3.98 21.34
C GLY A 85 9.70 -4.96 21.86
N VAL A 86 9.17 -4.68 23.06
CA VAL A 86 8.14 -5.48 23.74
C VAL A 86 7.09 -4.57 24.37
N ALA A 87 5.85 -5.02 24.43
CA ALA A 87 4.71 -4.36 25.10
C ALA A 87 4.36 -5.03 26.44
N ALA A 88 3.52 -4.34 27.24
CA ALA A 88 2.96 -4.86 28.48
C ALA A 88 2.23 -6.20 28.27
N GLU A 89 1.35 -6.20 27.28
CA GLU A 89 0.60 -7.35 26.79
C GLU A 89 0.86 -7.51 25.29
N GLY A 90 0.96 -8.75 24.84
CA GLY A 90 1.25 -9.07 23.45
C GLY A 90 -0.05 -9.29 22.69
N THR A 91 -0.19 -8.66 21.52
CA THR A 91 -1.35 -8.86 20.65
C THR A 91 -1.03 -9.86 19.53
N GLY A 92 -2.04 -10.61 19.10
CA GLY A 92 -1.96 -11.56 17.98
C GLY A 92 -1.46 -12.97 18.36
N ARG A 93 -1.32 -13.84 17.35
CA ARG A 93 -0.83 -15.23 17.52
C ARG A 93 0.70 -15.27 17.58
N ASP A 94 1.23 -16.19 18.38
CA ASP A 94 2.66 -16.44 18.55
C ASP A 94 3.39 -16.80 17.23
N GLY A 95 4.66 -16.37 17.12
CA GLY A 95 5.56 -16.72 16.01
C GLY A 95 6.64 -15.67 15.76
N ALA A 96 7.78 -16.09 15.22
CA ALA A 96 8.80 -15.16 14.74
C ALA A 96 8.26 -14.35 13.54
N ALA A 97 8.67 -13.09 13.44
CA ALA A 97 8.33 -12.25 12.30
C ALA A 97 8.90 -12.86 11.00
N ALA A 98 8.06 -12.97 9.97
CA ALA A 98 8.52 -13.39 8.64
C ALA A 98 9.55 -12.38 8.08
N PRO A 99 10.47 -12.77 7.20
CA PRO A 99 11.44 -11.85 6.61
C PRO A 99 10.82 -10.59 5.99
N ASP A 100 9.70 -10.74 5.28
CA ASP A 100 8.99 -9.62 4.64
C ASP A 100 8.43 -8.63 5.68
N HIS A 101 8.02 -9.12 6.85
CA HIS A 101 7.56 -8.28 7.95
C HIS A 101 8.71 -7.44 8.53
N VAL A 102 9.89 -8.03 8.72
CA VAL A 102 11.07 -7.29 9.19
C VAL A 102 11.50 -6.22 8.18
N ALA A 103 11.49 -6.53 6.89
CA ALA A 103 11.80 -5.57 5.84
C ALA A 103 10.82 -4.39 5.83
N LEU A 104 9.52 -4.66 5.99
CA LEU A 104 8.49 -3.62 6.11
C LEU A 104 8.70 -2.74 7.35
N ALA A 105 8.92 -3.34 8.52
CA ALA A 105 9.19 -2.59 9.75
C ALA A 105 10.43 -1.69 9.62
N ALA A 106 11.49 -2.17 8.96
CA ALA A 106 12.70 -1.40 8.68
C ALA A 106 12.42 -0.23 7.72
N GLU A 107 11.64 -0.44 6.67
CA GLU A 107 11.27 0.66 5.78
C GLU A 107 10.39 1.70 6.49
N ILE A 108 9.46 1.27 7.36
CA ILE A 108 8.68 2.19 8.22
C ILE A 108 9.62 3.01 9.12
N ALA A 109 10.62 2.38 9.73
CA ALA A 109 11.63 3.09 10.52
C ALA A 109 12.36 4.15 9.67
N ARG A 110 12.79 3.81 8.45
CA ARG A 110 13.41 4.79 7.53
C ARG A 110 12.46 5.94 7.19
N GLN A 111 11.18 5.68 6.96
CA GLN A 111 10.20 6.75 6.69
C GLN A 111 9.99 7.67 7.91
N ILE A 112 9.96 7.13 9.13
CA ILE A 112 9.89 7.92 10.38
C ILE A 112 11.11 8.83 10.53
N LEU A 113 12.31 8.30 10.23
CA LEU A 113 13.56 9.03 10.35
C LEU A 113 13.80 10.02 9.19
N ALA A 114 13.20 9.76 8.03
CA ALA A 114 13.26 10.66 6.88
C ALA A 114 12.36 11.88 7.01
N ALA A 115 11.45 11.90 8.00
CA ALA A 115 10.70 13.09 8.37
C ALA A 115 11.64 14.14 8.98
N GLY A 116 11.35 15.43 8.76
CA GLY A 116 12.19 16.52 9.29
C GLY A 116 12.35 16.44 10.81
N PRO A 117 13.49 16.89 11.37
CA PRO A 117 13.78 16.79 12.81
C PRO A 117 12.67 17.41 13.66
N ASP A 118 12.08 18.53 13.19
CA ASP A 118 11.06 19.30 13.89
C ASP A 118 9.62 18.77 13.73
N VAL A 119 9.42 17.68 12.97
CA VAL A 119 8.09 17.08 12.82
C VAL A 119 7.70 16.37 14.12
N ASP A 120 6.56 16.77 14.69
CA ASP A 120 6.02 16.21 15.93
C ASP A 120 5.89 14.67 15.86
N PRO A 121 6.52 13.90 16.78
CA PRO A 121 6.33 12.46 16.89
C PRO A 121 4.86 12.03 17.02
N ALA A 122 3.99 12.83 17.62
CA ALA A 122 2.56 12.53 17.72
C ALA A 122 1.88 12.56 16.34
N LEU A 123 2.24 13.51 15.48
CA LEU A 123 1.78 13.56 14.09
C LEU A 123 2.27 12.32 13.32
N LEU A 124 3.55 11.95 13.47
CA LEU A 124 4.10 10.75 12.84
C LEU A 124 3.42 9.48 13.32
N ALA A 125 3.09 9.41 14.61
CA ALA A 125 2.36 8.29 15.20
C ALA A 125 0.93 8.16 14.65
N TRP A 126 0.20 9.27 14.55
CA TRP A 126 -1.12 9.29 13.91
C TRP A 126 -1.05 8.87 12.43
N ARG A 127 0.04 9.23 11.74
CA ARG A 127 0.29 8.86 10.34
C ARG A 127 0.78 7.43 10.13
N LEU A 128 1.07 6.64 11.17
CA LEU A 128 1.67 5.31 11.02
C LEU A 128 0.94 4.40 10.01
N PRO A 129 -0.40 4.34 9.95
CA PRO A 129 -1.09 3.56 8.91
C PRO A 129 -0.66 3.97 7.50
N MET A 130 -0.72 5.26 7.17
CA MET A 130 -0.30 5.77 5.86
C MET A 130 1.21 5.59 5.62
N THR A 131 2.04 5.70 6.65
CA THR A 131 3.47 5.41 6.57
C THR A 131 3.74 3.95 6.22
N GLY A 132 2.99 3.01 6.81
CA GLY A 132 3.09 1.58 6.51
C GLY A 132 2.63 1.23 5.09
N ILE A 133 1.54 1.84 4.63
CA ILE A 133 1.07 1.70 3.25
C ILE A 133 2.14 2.21 2.28
N TRP A 134 2.68 3.41 2.52
CA TRP A 134 3.75 3.99 1.69
C TRP A 134 5.04 3.16 1.70
N ALA A 135 5.46 2.65 2.85
CA ALA A 135 6.61 1.75 2.97
C ALA A 135 6.40 0.48 2.13
N SER A 136 5.20 -0.11 2.18
CA SER A 136 4.84 -1.28 1.36
C SER A 136 4.87 -0.96 -0.13
N SER A 137 4.37 0.21 -0.55
CA SER A 137 4.46 0.68 -1.95
C SER A 137 5.89 0.74 -2.45
N ARG A 138 6.81 1.29 -1.63
CA ARG A 138 8.22 1.39 -2.01
C ARG A 138 8.87 0.01 -2.17
N ILE A 139 8.55 -0.93 -1.28
CA ILE A 139 9.05 -2.31 -1.37
C ILE A 139 8.52 -2.98 -2.65
N ARG A 140 7.22 -2.86 -2.94
CA ARG A 140 6.62 -3.39 -4.17
C ARG A 140 7.27 -2.79 -5.42
N ALA A 141 7.43 -1.47 -5.47
CA ALA A 141 8.06 -0.77 -6.59
C ALA A 141 9.50 -1.25 -6.86
N GLN A 142 10.28 -1.56 -5.82
CA GLN A 142 11.64 -2.09 -5.95
C GLN A 142 11.66 -3.53 -6.52
N ALA A 143 10.61 -4.31 -6.26
CA ALA A 143 10.45 -5.67 -6.77
C ALA A 143 9.86 -5.72 -8.19
N MET A 144 9.36 -4.60 -8.72
CA MET A 144 8.74 -4.56 -10.05
C MET A 144 9.74 -4.80 -11.19
N ALA A 145 9.26 -5.48 -12.23
CA ALA A 145 9.98 -5.55 -13.49
C ALA A 145 10.10 -4.15 -14.13
N PRO A 146 11.25 -3.80 -14.73
CA PRO A 146 11.40 -2.52 -15.44
C PRO A 146 10.36 -2.35 -16.55
N SER A 147 9.68 -1.20 -16.56
CA SER A 147 8.74 -0.83 -17.62
C SER A 147 9.48 -0.46 -18.92
N GLY A 148 8.81 -0.64 -20.06
CA GLY A 148 9.33 -0.28 -21.37
C GLY A 148 10.13 -1.36 -22.10
N GLN A 149 10.21 -2.59 -21.55
CA GLN A 149 10.60 -3.84 -22.23
C GLN A 149 11.46 -3.69 -23.51
N GLY A 150 12.75 -3.37 -23.36
CA GLY A 150 13.69 -3.25 -24.48
C GLY A 150 13.57 -1.99 -25.33
N VAL A 151 12.46 -1.25 -25.27
CA VAL A 151 12.30 0.09 -25.85
C VAL A 151 12.97 1.14 -24.96
N VAL A 152 12.87 0.99 -23.64
CA VAL A 152 13.52 1.85 -22.66
C VAL A 152 14.64 1.07 -21.96
N ALA A 153 15.89 1.49 -22.17
CA ALA A 153 17.03 0.91 -21.49
C ALA A 153 17.00 1.24 -19.98
N LYS A 154 17.26 0.25 -19.13
CA LYS A 154 17.40 0.47 -17.68
C LYS A 154 18.64 1.32 -17.42
N ARG A 155 18.44 2.47 -16.77
CA ARG A 155 19.52 3.37 -16.36
C ARG A 155 20.05 2.99 -14.97
N PRO A 156 21.32 3.26 -14.67
CA PRO A 156 21.88 3.05 -13.33
C PRO A 156 21.25 4.01 -12.32
N ALA A 157 21.32 3.70 -11.03
CA ALA A 157 20.74 4.55 -9.98
C ALA A 157 21.29 5.98 -9.99
N GLN A 158 22.56 6.14 -10.38
CA GLN A 158 23.25 7.43 -10.47
C GLN A 158 22.75 8.32 -11.62
N ALA A 159 21.93 7.78 -12.53
CA ALA A 159 21.31 8.55 -13.61
C ALA A 159 20.34 9.61 -13.09
N ILE A 160 19.94 9.53 -11.83
CA ILE A 160 19.18 10.56 -11.11
C ILE A 160 19.99 10.93 -9.87
N ARG A 161 20.31 12.22 -9.72
CA ARG A 161 21.01 12.73 -8.54
C ARG A 161 20.10 13.68 -7.78
N THR A 162 19.76 13.32 -6.55
CA THR A 162 19.04 14.23 -5.64
C THR A 162 20.04 15.19 -5.01
N LEU A 163 19.76 16.49 -5.13
CA LEU A 163 20.55 17.59 -4.58
C LEU A 163 20.00 18.07 -3.24
N ALA A 164 18.66 18.17 -3.14
CA ALA A 164 17.95 18.49 -1.91
C ALA A 164 16.63 17.74 -1.85
N ARG A 165 16.15 17.46 -0.63
CA ARG A 165 14.86 16.85 -0.36
C ARG A 165 14.19 17.57 0.80
N SER A 166 12.91 17.87 0.66
CA SER A 166 12.05 18.37 1.75
C SER A 166 10.63 17.83 1.60
N GLN A 167 9.86 17.91 2.68
CA GLN A 167 8.46 17.48 2.68
C GLN A 167 7.59 18.65 3.17
N PRO A 168 7.28 19.63 2.30
CA PRO A 168 6.60 20.87 2.70
C PRO A 168 5.19 20.64 3.27
N PHE A 169 4.55 19.51 2.98
CA PHE A 169 3.25 19.16 3.53
C PHE A 169 3.21 17.70 4.02
N THR A 170 2.71 17.52 5.25
CA THR A 170 2.57 16.23 5.92
C THR A 170 1.23 16.18 6.67
N GLY A 171 0.16 15.74 5.99
CA GLY A 171 -1.19 15.51 6.56
C GLY A 171 -1.58 14.03 6.61
N TYR A 172 -2.73 13.64 6.05
CA TYR A 172 -3.01 12.22 5.76
C TYR A 172 -2.16 11.76 4.57
N PHE A 173 -2.21 12.51 3.46
CA PHE A 173 -1.26 12.44 2.36
C PHE A 173 -0.02 13.30 2.62
N GLY A 174 1.04 13.12 1.84
CA GLY A 174 2.23 13.98 1.87
C GLY A 174 2.49 14.66 0.53
N VAL A 175 3.29 15.71 0.55
CA VAL A 175 3.94 16.25 -0.65
C VAL A 175 5.44 16.27 -0.41
N GLU A 176 6.20 15.60 -1.27
CA GLU A 176 7.65 15.63 -1.24
C GLU A 176 8.17 16.51 -2.37
N ARG A 177 9.13 17.37 -2.03
CA ARG A 177 9.87 18.21 -2.96
C ARG A 177 11.31 17.73 -3.07
N ARG A 178 11.81 17.63 -4.29
CA ARG A 178 13.22 17.35 -4.58
C ARG A 178 13.79 18.36 -5.55
N ASP A 179 15.00 18.82 -5.25
CA ASP A 179 15.88 19.41 -6.25
C ASP A 179 16.80 18.30 -6.77
N LEU A 180 16.86 18.12 -8.09
CA LEU A 180 17.56 17.00 -8.69
C LEU A 180 18.12 17.31 -10.08
N THR A 181 19.04 16.47 -10.55
CA THR A 181 19.44 16.37 -11.96
C THR A 181 19.20 14.95 -12.47
N HIS A 182 19.01 14.79 -13.77
CA HIS A 182 19.04 13.47 -14.39
C HIS A 182 19.80 13.46 -15.72
N GLU A 183 20.18 12.27 -16.18
CA GLU A 183 20.87 12.10 -17.47
C GLU A 183 20.00 12.52 -18.67
N LEU A 184 20.64 13.14 -19.65
CA LEU A 184 20.05 13.50 -20.95
C LEU A 184 20.19 12.36 -21.96
N HIS A 185 19.31 12.33 -22.98
CA HIS A 185 19.35 11.29 -24.02
C HIS A 185 20.60 11.31 -24.90
N LEU A 186 21.18 12.49 -25.13
CA LEU A 186 22.40 12.68 -25.92
C LEU A 186 23.67 12.72 -25.05
N GLY A 187 23.59 12.24 -23.80
CA GLY A 187 24.66 12.32 -22.82
C GLY A 187 24.69 13.65 -22.07
N GLY A 188 25.39 13.66 -20.94
CA GLY A 188 25.40 14.77 -19.99
C GLY A 188 24.24 14.72 -18.99
N GLN A 189 24.09 15.81 -18.24
CA GLN A 189 23.08 15.97 -17.19
C GLN A 189 22.19 17.18 -17.49
N THR A 190 20.93 17.12 -17.05
CA THR A 190 20.09 18.31 -17.02
C THR A 190 20.68 19.38 -16.10
N PRO A 191 20.31 20.66 -16.28
CA PRO A 191 20.37 21.63 -15.20
C PRO A 191 19.62 21.14 -13.96
N SER A 192 19.92 21.73 -12.80
CA SER A 192 19.14 21.49 -11.58
C SER A 192 17.68 21.85 -11.81
N MET A 193 16.77 20.99 -11.37
CA MET A 193 15.34 21.22 -11.43
C MET A 193 14.67 20.83 -10.13
N THR A 194 13.58 21.54 -9.80
CA THR A 194 12.69 21.20 -8.69
C THR A 194 11.51 20.38 -9.19
N ARG A 195 11.17 19.31 -8.47
CA ARG A 195 9.95 18.51 -8.68
C ARG A 195 9.24 18.28 -7.36
N GLU A 196 7.93 18.21 -7.44
CA GLU A 196 7.06 17.91 -6.31
C GLU A 196 6.21 16.69 -6.66
N ALA A 197 5.98 15.81 -5.70
CA ALA A 197 5.17 14.63 -5.87
C ALA A 197 4.25 14.40 -4.66
N PHE A 198 3.01 14.00 -4.94
CA PHE A 198 2.04 13.57 -3.95
C PHE A 198 2.39 12.17 -3.47
N LEU A 199 2.64 12.06 -2.17
CA LEU A 199 2.93 10.81 -1.49
C LEU A 199 1.63 10.22 -0.94
N MET A 200 1.24 9.11 -1.55
CA MET A 200 0.16 8.23 -1.12
C MET A 200 0.56 6.78 -1.44
N GLY A 201 -0.16 5.83 -0.86
CA GLY A 201 0.08 4.41 -1.11
C GLY A 201 -0.48 3.91 -2.43
N ASP A 202 -0.20 2.65 -2.73
CA ASP A 202 -0.77 1.95 -3.87
C ASP A 202 -2.21 1.54 -3.57
N ALA A 203 -2.98 1.34 -4.62
CA ALA A 203 -4.35 0.83 -4.55
C ALA A 203 -4.53 -0.37 -5.47
N ALA A 204 -5.47 -1.23 -5.10
CA ALA A 204 -5.94 -2.31 -5.95
C ALA A 204 -7.35 -1.97 -6.46
N VAL A 205 -7.64 -2.38 -7.68
CA VAL A 205 -8.82 -1.95 -8.43
C VAL A 205 -9.43 -3.16 -9.13
N LEU A 206 -10.76 -3.27 -9.12
CA LEU A 206 -11.48 -4.42 -9.63
C LEU A 206 -12.72 -3.98 -10.41
N LEU A 207 -12.84 -4.53 -11.61
CA LEU A 207 -14.11 -4.57 -12.34
C LEU A 207 -14.74 -5.97 -12.15
N PRO A 208 -15.78 -6.12 -11.30
CA PRO A 208 -16.57 -7.33 -11.23
C PRO A 208 -17.32 -7.55 -12.55
N TRP A 209 -17.21 -8.76 -13.08
CA TRP A 209 -17.86 -9.16 -14.34
C TRP A 209 -18.57 -10.51 -14.15
N ASP A 210 -19.85 -10.52 -14.54
CA ASP A 210 -20.65 -11.72 -14.72
C ASP A 210 -20.59 -12.15 -16.19
N PRO A 211 -19.83 -13.20 -16.53
CA PRO A 211 -19.70 -13.66 -17.90
C PRO A 211 -20.92 -14.43 -18.40
N VAL A 212 -21.83 -14.87 -17.52
CA VAL A 212 -23.05 -15.58 -17.94
C VAL A 212 -24.08 -14.58 -18.44
N ARG A 213 -24.27 -13.48 -17.71
CA ARG A 213 -25.21 -12.38 -18.05
C ARG A 213 -24.56 -11.27 -18.89
N ASP A 214 -23.25 -11.32 -19.05
CA ASP A 214 -22.41 -10.32 -19.73
C ASP A 214 -22.61 -8.88 -19.22
N ARG A 215 -22.54 -8.74 -17.90
CA ARG A 215 -22.70 -7.46 -17.20
C ARG A 215 -21.65 -7.26 -16.14
N VAL A 216 -21.50 -6.02 -15.71
CA VAL A 216 -20.55 -5.60 -14.69
C VAL A 216 -21.28 -4.92 -13.55
N LEU A 217 -20.61 -4.87 -12.40
CA LEU A 217 -21.00 -4.01 -11.28
C LEU A 217 -19.99 -2.88 -11.17
N VAL A 218 -20.47 -1.65 -11.18
CA VAL A 218 -19.67 -0.45 -10.89
C VAL A 218 -20.26 0.22 -9.66
N ILE A 219 -19.46 1.02 -8.96
CA ILE A 219 -19.90 1.76 -7.77
C ILE A 219 -19.99 3.25 -8.06
N GLU A 220 -20.86 3.94 -7.35
CA GLU A 220 -21.03 5.39 -7.35
C GLU A 220 -20.63 5.92 -5.98
N GLN A 221 -19.68 6.85 -5.94
CA GLN A 221 -19.20 7.45 -4.69
C GLN A 221 -18.84 8.93 -4.89
N PHE A 222 -19.03 9.71 -3.83
CA PHE A 222 -18.55 11.09 -3.76
C PHE A 222 -17.02 11.16 -3.78
N ARG A 223 -16.46 11.99 -4.66
CA ARG A 223 -15.03 12.27 -4.73
C ARG A 223 -14.74 13.75 -4.46
N PHE A 224 -14.01 14.00 -3.37
CA PHE A 224 -13.67 15.35 -2.94
C PHE A 224 -12.80 16.12 -3.94
N ALA A 225 -11.82 15.46 -4.60
CA ALA A 225 -10.93 16.15 -5.55
C ALA A 225 -11.67 16.68 -6.81
N PRO A 226 -12.55 15.91 -7.48
CA PRO A 226 -13.49 16.42 -8.48
C PRO A 226 -14.37 17.56 -7.96
N ALA A 227 -14.96 17.43 -6.76
CA ALA A 227 -15.76 18.50 -6.16
C ALA A 227 -14.96 19.80 -5.97
N MET A 228 -13.75 19.69 -5.41
CA MET A 228 -12.84 20.81 -5.18
C MET A 228 -12.38 21.46 -6.50
N ARG A 229 -12.23 20.66 -7.57
CA ARG A 229 -11.94 21.16 -8.92
C ARG A 229 -13.14 21.92 -9.54
N GLY A 230 -14.33 21.79 -8.98
CA GLY A 230 -15.56 22.39 -9.51
C GLY A 230 -16.24 21.53 -10.58
N ASP A 231 -16.04 20.20 -10.55
CA ASP A 231 -16.75 19.28 -11.43
C ASP A 231 -18.27 19.35 -11.14
N PRO A 232 -19.14 19.48 -12.16
CA PRO A 232 -20.59 19.51 -11.96
C PRO A 232 -21.16 18.19 -11.44
N GLN A 233 -20.43 17.07 -11.58
CA GLN A 233 -20.82 15.75 -11.08
C GLN A 233 -19.67 15.10 -10.29
N PRO A 234 -19.54 15.39 -8.98
CA PRO A 234 -18.50 14.80 -8.15
C PRO A 234 -18.84 13.42 -7.59
N TRP A 235 -20.03 12.86 -7.90
CA TRP A 235 -20.33 11.44 -7.70
C TRP A 235 -19.99 10.68 -8.98
N LEU A 236 -18.89 9.94 -8.93
CA LEU A 236 -18.34 9.27 -10.10
C LEU A 236 -18.76 7.80 -10.12
N LEU A 237 -18.96 7.27 -11.33
CA LEU A 237 -18.97 5.82 -11.54
C LEU A 237 -17.53 5.31 -11.56
N GLU A 238 -17.25 4.27 -10.78
CA GLU A 238 -15.91 3.75 -10.53
C GLU A 238 -15.93 2.21 -10.43
N PRO A 239 -14.81 1.52 -10.68
CA PRO A 239 -14.62 0.15 -10.21
C PRO A 239 -14.59 0.10 -8.68
N VAL A 240 -14.79 -1.10 -8.12
CA VAL A 240 -14.43 -1.39 -6.72
C VAL A 240 -12.94 -1.14 -6.55
N ALA A 241 -12.53 -0.40 -5.51
CA ALA A 241 -11.13 -0.05 -5.35
C ALA A 241 -10.79 0.39 -3.94
N GLY A 242 -9.64 -0.06 -3.43
CA GLY A 242 -9.15 0.38 -2.14
C GLY A 242 -7.64 0.28 -1.99
N ARG A 243 -7.14 0.84 -0.90
CA ARG A 243 -5.69 0.91 -0.64
C ARG A 243 -5.15 -0.47 -0.29
N VAL A 244 -3.90 -0.71 -0.67
CA VAL A 244 -3.21 -1.93 -0.27
C VAL A 244 -2.56 -1.70 1.09
N ASP A 245 -3.11 -2.33 2.13
CA ASP A 245 -2.65 -2.13 3.50
C ASP A 245 -1.20 -2.58 3.73
N ALA A 246 -0.62 -2.12 4.84
CA ALA A 246 0.75 -2.45 5.20
C ALA A 246 0.93 -3.97 5.39
N GLY A 247 1.73 -4.59 4.52
CA GLY A 247 1.96 -6.04 4.52
C GLY A 247 0.87 -6.86 3.82
N GLU A 248 -0.13 -6.22 3.22
CA GLU A 248 -1.16 -6.85 2.39
C GLU A 248 -0.69 -6.97 0.94
N THR A 249 -1.11 -8.03 0.23
CA THR A 249 -0.90 -8.12 -1.23
C THR A 249 -2.03 -7.39 -1.96
N PRO A 250 -1.78 -6.83 -3.16
CA PRO A 250 -2.85 -6.18 -3.92
C PRO A 250 -4.06 -7.09 -4.21
N GLU A 251 -3.84 -8.39 -4.41
CA GLU A 251 -4.92 -9.38 -4.56
C GLU A 251 -5.73 -9.56 -3.26
N ALA A 252 -5.07 -9.61 -2.11
CA ALA A 252 -5.77 -9.74 -0.84
C ALA A 252 -6.59 -8.48 -0.53
N ALA A 253 -6.01 -7.30 -0.78
CA ALA A 253 -6.69 -6.02 -0.65
C ALA A 253 -7.96 -5.99 -1.49
N ILE A 254 -7.87 -6.28 -2.78
CA ILE A 254 -9.04 -6.14 -3.65
C ILE A 254 -10.14 -7.18 -3.40
N LEU A 255 -9.79 -8.36 -2.87
CA LEU A 255 -10.76 -9.35 -2.43
C LEU A 255 -11.46 -8.95 -1.12
N ARG A 256 -10.78 -8.19 -0.26
CA ARG A 256 -11.37 -7.57 0.93
C ARG A 256 -12.33 -6.45 0.51
N GLU A 257 -11.88 -5.52 -0.32
CA GLU A 257 -12.70 -4.39 -0.81
C GLU A 257 -13.94 -4.87 -1.57
N ALA A 258 -13.83 -5.92 -2.39
CA ALA A 258 -15.00 -6.49 -3.09
C ALA A 258 -16.11 -6.95 -2.15
N ARG A 259 -15.77 -7.39 -0.93
CA ARG A 259 -16.76 -7.77 0.09
C ARG A 259 -17.28 -6.54 0.83
N GLU A 260 -16.40 -5.61 1.18
CA GLU A 260 -16.73 -4.42 1.98
C GLU A 260 -17.58 -3.41 1.18
N GLU A 261 -17.20 -3.10 -0.06
CA GLU A 261 -17.82 -2.06 -0.90
C GLU A 261 -19.00 -2.55 -1.76
N ALA A 262 -19.11 -3.86 -1.99
CA ALA A 262 -20.09 -4.40 -2.94
C ALA A 262 -20.74 -5.73 -2.53
N ASP A 263 -20.40 -6.29 -1.36
CA ASP A 263 -20.88 -7.59 -0.88
C ASP A 263 -20.67 -8.73 -1.91
N LEU A 264 -19.55 -8.68 -2.66
CA LEU A 264 -19.25 -9.62 -3.72
C LEU A 264 -18.24 -10.68 -3.28
N THR A 265 -18.54 -11.93 -3.65
CA THR A 265 -17.56 -13.02 -3.63
C THR A 265 -16.96 -13.21 -5.01
N ILE A 266 -15.67 -12.90 -5.13
CA ILE A 266 -14.92 -13.09 -6.38
C ILE A 266 -14.43 -14.54 -6.47
N THR A 267 -14.89 -15.26 -7.49
CA THR A 267 -14.59 -16.68 -7.70
C THR A 267 -13.29 -16.90 -8.48
N ARG A 268 -12.91 -15.93 -9.32
CA ARG A 268 -11.65 -15.94 -10.06
C ARG A 268 -11.20 -14.52 -10.34
N LEU A 269 -9.92 -14.25 -10.12
CA LEU A 269 -9.31 -12.94 -10.34
C LEU A 269 -8.36 -13.02 -11.54
N PHE A 270 -8.53 -12.12 -12.50
CA PHE A 270 -7.68 -11.98 -13.67
C PHE A 270 -6.86 -10.69 -13.54
N PRO A 271 -5.52 -10.75 -13.52
CA PRO A 271 -4.70 -9.55 -13.55
C PRO A 271 -4.87 -8.85 -14.90
N ALA A 272 -5.22 -7.57 -14.86
CA ALA A 272 -5.26 -6.71 -16.02
C ALA A 272 -3.89 -6.03 -16.20
N PHE A 273 -3.85 -4.78 -16.64
CA PHE A 273 -2.64 -3.96 -16.66
C PHE A 273 -2.50 -3.21 -15.33
N HIS A 274 -1.28 -2.88 -14.94
CA HIS A 274 -1.01 -2.06 -13.76
C HIS A 274 -0.34 -0.77 -14.20
N ALA A 275 -0.67 0.36 -13.56
CA ALA A 275 -0.28 1.66 -14.09
C ALA A 275 -0.17 2.74 -13.00
N TYR A 276 0.64 3.75 -13.29
CA TYR A 276 0.57 5.03 -12.60
C TYR A 276 -0.61 5.83 -13.17
N PRO A 277 -1.51 6.38 -12.35
CA PRO A 277 -2.64 7.16 -12.83
C PRO A 277 -2.18 8.54 -13.35
N SER A 278 -1.13 9.12 -12.77
CA SER A 278 -0.54 10.39 -13.19
C SER A 278 0.95 10.45 -12.84
N PRO A 279 1.83 9.84 -13.64
CA PRO A 279 3.25 9.64 -13.30
C PRO A 279 4.06 10.95 -13.20
N GLY A 280 3.49 12.09 -13.64
CA GLY A 280 4.15 13.39 -13.52
C GLY A 280 4.14 13.97 -12.11
N ALA A 281 3.22 13.53 -11.24
CA ALA A 281 3.02 14.15 -9.92
C ALA A 281 2.55 13.19 -8.82
N VAL A 282 2.00 12.02 -9.13
CA VAL A 282 1.40 11.13 -8.12
C VAL A 282 2.20 9.84 -8.03
N CYS A 283 2.59 9.46 -6.81
CA CYS A 283 3.38 8.25 -6.58
C CYS A 283 2.54 6.95 -6.50
N GLU A 284 1.22 7.06 -6.42
CA GLU A 284 0.29 5.92 -6.41
C GLU A 284 0.51 5.01 -7.62
N PHE A 285 0.50 3.70 -7.38
CA PHE A 285 0.45 2.69 -8.42
C PHE A 285 -0.85 1.87 -8.28
N LEU A 286 -1.54 1.65 -9.41
CA LEU A 286 -2.81 0.95 -9.43
C LEU A 286 -2.63 -0.49 -9.92
N TYR A 287 -2.97 -1.44 -9.06
CA TYR A 287 -3.04 -2.87 -9.38
C TYR A 287 -4.46 -3.22 -9.83
N GLN A 288 -4.67 -3.38 -11.13
CA GLN A 288 -6.00 -3.52 -11.69
C GLN A 288 -6.32 -4.97 -12.09
N TYR A 289 -7.56 -5.36 -11.85
CA TYR A 289 -8.07 -6.71 -12.03
C TYR A 289 -9.46 -6.71 -12.65
N VAL A 290 -9.80 -7.81 -13.31
CA VAL A 290 -11.19 -8.21 -13.59
C VAL A 290 -11.49 -9.44 -12.75
N GLY A 291 -12.61 -9.45 -12.04
CA GLY A 291 -13.00 -10.57 -11.18
C GLY A 291 -14.34 -11.15 -11.56
N ILE A 292 -14.44 -12.47 -11.50
CA ILE A 292 -15.68 -13.18 -11.80
C ILE A 292 -16.57 -13.18 -10.56
N ALA A 293 -17.75 -12.59 -10.71
CA ALA A 293 -18.80 -12.56 -9.71
C ALA A 293 -20.13 -12.99 -10.34
N ASP A 294 -20.99 -13.66 -9.57
CA ASP A 294 -22.40 -13.82 -9.95
C ASP A 294 -23.11 -12.51 -9.64
N LEU A 295 -23.69 -11.88 -10.66
CA LEU A 295 -24.36 -10.59 -10.52
C LEU A 295 -25.83 -10.79 -10.92
N PRO A 296 -26.72 -11.32 -10.06
CA PRO A 296 -28.15 -11.45 -10.35
C PRO A 296 -28.91 -10.12 -10.18
N ASP A 297 -30.17 -10.06 -10.63
CA ASP A 297 -30.95 -8.82 -10.49
C ASP A 297 -31.13 -8.48 -9.01
N GLY A 298 -31.00 -7.19 -8.67
CA GLY A 298 -31.04 -6.73 -7.28
C GLY A 298 -29.76 -6.95 -6.47
N SER A 299 -28.67 -7.45 -7.08
CA SER A 299 -27.37 -7.55 -6.39
C SER A 299 -26.63 -6.22 -6.23
N ALA A 300 -27.13 -5.15 -6.87
CA ALA A 300 -26.66 -3.79 -6.63
C ALA A 300 -27.34 -3.24 -5.36
N GLY A 301 -26.55 -2.99 -4.32
CA GLY A 301 -27.00 -2.41 -3.06
C GLY A 301 -26.37 -1.06 -2.75
N ILE A 302 -26.67 -0.56 -1.56
CA ILE A 302 -25.92 0.53 -0.91
C ILE A 302 -25.03 -0.12 0.13
N HIS A 303 -23.74 0.23 0.11
CA HIS A 303 -22.69 -0.37 0.91
C HIS A 303 -21.78 0.72 1.49
N GLY A 304 -20.87 0.31 2.37
CA GLY A 304 -20.00 1.16 3.17
C GLY A 304 -19.81 0.57 4.56
N LEU A 305 -18.70 0.88 5.23
CA LEU A 305 -18.43 0.40 6.58
C LEU A 305 -19.02 1.34 7.64
N ASP A 306 -19.70 0.76 8.63
CA ASP A 306 -20.16 1.50 9.83
C ASP A 306 -18.97 2.14 10.54
N GLY A 307 -18.84 3.46 10.44
CA GLY A 307 -17.74 4.25 11.04
C GLY A 307 -16.79 4.89 10.05
N GLU A 308 -16.87 4.54 8.77
CA GLU A 308 -16.24 5.27 7.68
C GLU A 308 -17.24 6.25 7.05
N ALA A 309 -16.76 7.37 6.52
CA ALA A 309 -17.63 8.36 5.86
C ALA A 309 -17.93 7.97 4.41
N GLU A 310 -18.16 6.68 4.17
CA GLU A 310 -18.34 6.10 2.84
C GLU A 310 -19.82 5.75 2.61
N ASP A 311 -20.40 6.36 1.58
CA ASP A 311 -21.76 6.12 1.09
C ASP A 311 -21.64 5.67 -0.38
N ILE A 312 -21.68 4.36 -0.59
CA ILE A 312 -21.35 3.72 -1.88
C ILE A 312 -22.61 3.07 -2.45
N ARG A 313 -22.94 3.40 -3.69
CA ARG A 313 -24.07 2.76 -4.40
C ARG A 313 -23.57 1.89 -5.56
N GLY A 314 -23.92 0.61 -5.53
CA GLY A 314 -23.69 -0.29 -6.66
C GLY A 314 -24.64 -0.05 -7.82
N HIS A 315 -24.16 -0.26 -9.04
CA HIS A 315 -24.93 -0.20 -10.28
C HIS A 315 -24.62 -1.41 -11.15
N LEU A 316 -25.66 -2.17 -11.52
CA LEU A 316 -25.55 -3.20 -12.55
C LEU A 316 -25.70 -2.57 -13.93
N MET A 317 -24.79 -2.91 -14.84
CA MET A 317 -24.87 -2.46 -16.22
C MET A 317 -24.31 -3.51 -17.18
N ASP A 318 -24.95 -3.63 -18.34
CA ASP A 318 -24.43 -4.44 -19.43
C ASP A 318 -23.02 -3.97 -19.79
N ARG A 319 -22.11 -4.93 -20.02
CA ARG A 319 -20.71 -4.60 -20.36
C ARG A 319 -20.64 -3.69 -21.59
N ALA A 320 -21.43 -3.99 -22.62
CA ALA A 320 -21.50 -3.19 -23.84
C ALA A 320 -21.98 -1.75 -23.58
N ARG A 321 -22.87 -1.54 -22.61
CA ARG A 321 -23.31 -0.19 -22.21
C ARG A 321 -22.17 0.57 -21.56
N LEU A 322 -21.41 -0.05 -20.65
CA LEU A 322 -20.26 0.61 -20.02
C LEU A 322 -19.27 1.11 -21.09
N SER A 323 -18.90 0.25 -22.04
CA SER A 323 -17.98 0.64 -23.12
C SER A 323 -18.54 1.74 -24.01
N ALA A 324 -19.84 1.73 -24.31
CA ALA A 324 -20.47 2.83 -25.04
C ALA A 324 -20.40 4.17 -24.27
N LEU A 325 -20.54 4.15 -22.94
CA LEU A 325 -20.35 5.34 -22.10
C LEU A 325 -18.89 5.82 -22.12
N VAL A 326 -17.93 4.88 -22.10
CA VAL A 326 -16.50 5.20 -22.21
C VAL A 326 -16.19 5.86 -23.55
N ASP A 327 -16.62 5.25 -24.66
CA ASP A 327 -16.40 5.78 -26.02
C ASP A 327 -17.06 7.14 -26.24
N ALA A 328 -18.22 7.37 -25.61
CA ALA A 328 -18.91 8.65 -25.63
C ALA A 328 -18.25 9.73 -24.74
N GLY A 329 -17.20 9.40 -23.99
CA GLY A 329 -16.55 10.32 -23.05
C GLY A 329 -17.38 10.62 -21.80
N GLN A 330 -18.32 9.74 -21.46
CA GLN A 330 -19.24 9.90 -20.31
C GLN A 330 -18.74 9.20 -19.04
N ILE A 331 -17.59 8.52 -19.11
CA ILE A 331 -16.87 7.99 -17.95
C ILE A 331 -15.58 8.79 -17.76
N SER A 332 -15.49 9.53 -16.65
CA SER A 332 -14.33 10.36 -16.30
C SER A 332 -13.35 9.68 -15.34
N ASN A 333 -13.71 8.52 -14.78
CA ASN A 333 -12.81 7.70 -13.97
C ASN A 333 -11.89 6.87 -14.89
N GLY A 334 -10.59 7.20 -14.89
CA GLY A 334 -9.59 6.56 -15.74
C GLY A 334 -9.47 5.03 -15.54
N PRO A 335 -9.35 4.53 -14.29
CA PRO A 335 -9.34 3.09 -14.03
C PRO A 335 -10.58 2.36 -14.56
N LEU A 336 -11.78 2.91 -14.39
CA LEU A 336 -13.02 2.34 -14.93
C LEU A 336 -12.96 2.22 -16.45
N ALA A 337 -12.65 3.33 -17.11
CA ALA A 337 -12.60 3.40 -18.57
C ALA A 337 -11.59 2.39 -19.14
N THR A 338 -10.40 2.35 -18.56
CA THR A 338 -9.31 1.50 -19.05
C THR A 338 -9.55 0.01 -18.75
N LEU A 339 -10.18 -0.35 -17.62
CA LEU A 339 -10.63 -1.72 -17.36
C LEU A 339 -11.75 -2.17 -18.30
N SER A 340 -12.72 -1.30 -18.61
CA SER A 340 -13.78 -1.59 -19.59
C SER A 340 -13.21 -1.96 -20.95
N LEU A 341 -12.34 -1.10 -21.49
CA LEU A 341 -11.68 -1.32 -22.79
C LEU A 341 -10.78 -2.57 -22.76
N TRP A 342 -10.09 -2.81 -21.65
CA TRP A 342 -9.26 -4.01 -21.50
C TRP A 342 -10.07 -5.30 -21.52
N LEU A 343 -11.21 -5.32 -20.81
CA LEU A 343 -12.15 -6.44 -20.74
C LEU A 343 -12.74 -6.72 -22.12
N ASP A 344 -13.21 -5.70 -22.82
CA ASP A 344 -13.79 -5.84 -24.16
C ASP A 344 -12.81 -6.46 -25.16
N GLY A 345 -11.57 -6.01 -25.17
CA GLY A 345 -10.53 -6.58 -26.03
C GLY A 345 -10.13 -8.02 -25.68
N ARG A 346 -10.65 -8.60 -24.59
CA ARG A 346 -10.25 -9.92 -24.06
C ARG A 346 -11.42 -10.83 -23.71
N VAL A 347 -12.66 -10.38 -23.88
CA VAL A 347 -13.86 -11.08 -23.39
C VAL A 347 -13.88 -12.53 -23.88
N GLU A 348 -13.72 -12.79 -25.18
CA GLU A 348 -13.73 -14.14 -25.75
C GLU A 348 -12.61 -15.03 -25.18
N ARG A 349 -11.41 -14.47 -25.00
CA ARG A 349 -10.29 -15.19 -24.38
C ARG A 349 -10.59 -15.56 -22.93
N LEU A 350 -11.22 -14.67 -22.17
CA LEU A 350 -11.57 -14.92 -20.77
C LEU A 350 -12.70 -15.95 -20.68
N ARG A 351 -13.73 -15.85 -21.54
CA ARG A 351 -14.81 -16.87 -21.65
C ARG A 351 -14.23 -18.25 -21.96
N GLY A 352 -13.30 -18.35 -22.90
CA GLY A 352 -12.61 -19.60 -23.22
C GLY A 352 -11.84 -20.19 -22.02
N GLN A 353 -11.16 -19.34 -21.23
CA GLN A 353 -10.50 -19.78 -19.99
C GLN A 353 -11.46 -20.23 -18.89
N LEU A 354 -12.71 -19.78 -18.95
CA LEU A 354 -13.80 -20.16 -18.04
C LEU A 354 -14.60 -21.37 -18.54
N GLY A 355 -14.29 -21.91 -19.73
CA GLY A 355 -15.07 -22.97 -20.36
C GLY A 355 -16.47 -22.54 -20.80
N LEU A 356 -16.71 -21.24 -20.96
CA LEU A 356 -17.98 -20.69 -21.43
C LEU A 356 -18.00 -20.62 -22.96
N PRO A 357 -19.18 -20.76 -23.59
CA PRO A 357 -19.30 -20.65 -25.04
C PRO A 357 -18.89 -19.25 -25.49
N LEU A 358 -18.24 -19.18 -26.65
CA LEU A 358 -17.93 -17.91 -27.33
C LEU A 358 -19.24 -17.19 -27.66
N GLN A 359 -19.25 -15.85 -27.55
CA GLN A 359 -20.42 -15.10 -27.99
C GLN A 359 -20.52 -15.17 -29.52
N ALA A 360 -21.70 -15.49 -30.04
CA ALA A 360 -21.94 -15.47 -31.48
C ALA A 360 -22.00 -14.00 -31.97
N GLY A 361 -20.91 -13.47 -32.53
CA GLY A 361 -20.97 -12.28 -33.39
C GLY A 361 -20.08 -11.07 -33.08
N GLY A 362 -18.84 -11.23 -32.59
CA GLY A 362 -17.87 -10.13 -32.54
C GLY A 362 -16.76 -10.31 -33.59
N VAL A 363 -16.84 -9.58 -34.72
CA VAL A 363 -15.74 -9.36 -35.66
C VAL A 363 -15.18 -7.96 -35.43
#